data_AF-A0A946SYZ3-F1
#
_entry.id   AF-A0A946SYZ3-F1
#
_cell.length_a   1.000
_cell.length_b   1.000
_cell.length_c   1.000
_cell.angle_alpha   90.00
_cell.angle_beta   90.00
_cell.angle_gamma   90.00
#
_symmetry.space_group_name_H-M   'P 1'
#
loop_
_entity.id
_entity.type
_entity.pdbx_description
1 polymer ?
#
loop_
_entity_poly.entity_id
_entity_poly.type
_entity_poly.pdbx_seq_one_letter_code
_entity_poly.pdbx_strand_id
1 'polypeptide(L)' 'MLKLENVVSYYGESLAINQINLEVKEGIFHGILGKNGMGKTTLLKTIMGLMDK' A
#
# COMPACT_ATOMS: atom_id res chain seq x y z
N MET A 1 -6.42 -12.17 8.60
CA MET A 1 -7.04 -10.85 8.26
C MET A 1 -5.97 -9.76 8.27
N LEU A 2 -5.84 -8.96 7.21
CA LEU A 2 -4.91 -7.82 7.12
C LEU A 2 -5.71 -6.51 7.12
N LYS A 3 -5.32 -5.55 7.96
CA LYS A 3 -5.97 -4.23 8.06
C LYS A 3 -4.92 -3.12 8.01
N LEU A 4 -5.15 -2.13 7.18
CA LEU A 4 -4.38 -0.90 7.08
C LEU A 4 -5.28 0.24 7.56
N GLU A 5 -4.77 1.04 8.50
CA GLU A 5 -5.46 2.21 9.04
C GLU A 5 -4.58 3.44 8.88
N ASN A 6 -5.07 4.42 8.13
CA ASN A 6 -4.39 5.69 7.85
C ASN A 6 -2.92 5.54 7.44
N VAL A 7 -2.62 4.52 6.64
CA VAL A 7 -1.23 4.23 6.25
C VAL A 7 -0.72 5.33 5.34
N VAL A 8 0.45 5.86 5.69
CA VAL A 8 1.22 6.84 4.94
C VAL A 8 2.57 6.23 4.62
N SER A 9 3.06 6.40 3.39
CA SER A 9 4.36 5.88 2.97
C SER A 9 4.98 6.77 1.90
N TYR A 10 6.29 6.91 1.98
CA TYR A 10 7.09 7.74 1.08
C TYR A 10 8.00 6.87 0.23
N TYR A 11 8.27 7.32 -0.99
CA TYR A 11 9.31 6.75 -1.84
C TYR A 11 10.33 7.84 -2.13
N GLY A 12 11.46 7.80 -1.44
CA GLY A 12 12.33 8.98 -1.30
C GLY A 12 11.56 10.13 -0.68
N GLU A 13 11.61 11.31 -1.31
CA GLU A 13 10.89 12.50 -0.84
C GLU A 13 9.42 12.56 -1.29
N SER A 14 8.98 11.62 -2.14
CA SER A 14 7.63 11.65 -2.70
C SER A 14 6.64 10.92 -1.80
N LEU A 15 5.53 11.58 -1.46
CA LEU A 15 4.39 10.97 -0.79
C LEU A 15 3.71 9.98 -1.74
N ALA A 16 4.03 8.69 -1.58
CA ALA A 16 3.58 7.64 -2.49
C ALA A 16 2.24 7.03 -2.06
N ILE A 17 2.00 6.93 -0.76
CA ILE A 17 0.75 6.46 -0.15
C ILE A 17 0.28 7.51 0.85
N ASN A 18 -0.95 7.97 0.70
CA ASN A 18 -1.53 9.01 1.54
C ASN A 18 -2.80 8.50 2.23
N GLN A 19 -2.70 8.22 3.53
CA GLN A 19 -3.81 7.89 4.43
C GLN A 19 -4.74 6.79 3.87
N ILE A 20 -4.16 5.70 3.36
CA ILE A 20 -4.95 4.58 2.87
C ILE A 20 -5.51 3.77 4.03
N ASN A 21 -6.80 3.46 3.91
CA ASN A 21 -7.52 2.51 4.77
C ASN A 21 -7.95 1.32 3.90
N LEU A 22 -7.56 0.11 4.29
CA LEU A 22 -7.84 -1.11 3.52
C LEU A 22 -8.04 -2.31 4.46
N GLU A 23 -9.06 -3.10 4.20
CA GLU A 23 -9.28 -4.39 4.86
C GLU A 23 -9.19 -5.51 3.82
N VAL A 24 -8.30 -6.48 4.06
CA VAL A 24 -8.09 -7.64 3.20
C VAL A 24 -8.58 -8.87 3.96
N LYS A 25 -9.67 -9.44 3.44
CA LYS A 25 -10.33 -10.63 3.98
C LYS A 25 -9.57 -11.90 3.61
N GLU A 26 -9.59 -12.85 4.53
CA GLU A 26 -8.95 -14.15 4.34
C GLU A 26 -9.70 -15.01 3.33
N GLY A 27 -8.97 -15.84 2.58
CA GLY A 27 -9.55 -16.73 1.56
C GLY A 27 -10.04 -16.03 0.28
N ILE A 28 -9.83 -14.72 0.14
CA ILE A 28 -10.26 -13.94 -1.03
C ILE A 28 -9.03 -13.44 -1.80
N PHE A 29 -9.03 -13.64 -3.11
CA PHE A 29 -8.06 -13.06 -4.01
C PHE A 29 -8.37 -11.58 -4.25
N HIS A 30 -7.46 -10.69 -3.85
CA HIS A 30 -7.60 -9.24 -4.02
C HIS A 30 -6.64 -8.73 -5.09
N GLY A 31 -7.15 -7.89 -6.00
CA GLY A 31 -6.35 -7.20 -7.01
C GLY A 31 -6.24 -5.71 -6.72
N ILE A 32 -5.03 -5.14 -6.90
CA ILE A 32 -4.80 -3.69 -6.85
C ILE A 32 -4.70 -3.17 -8.28
N LEU A 33 -5.62 -2.28 -8.66
CA LEU A 33 -5.69 -1.70 -10.00
C LEU A 33 -5.42 -0.20 -9.99
N GLY A 34 -4.90 0.33 -11.10
CA GLY A 34 -4.60 1.76 -11.26
C GLY A 34 -3.52 2.00 -12.30
N LYS A 35 -3.37 3.25 -12.75
CA LYS A 35 -2.35 3.65 -13.74
C LYS A 35 -0.92 3.48 -13.20
N ASN A 36 0.06 3.49 -14.09
CA ASN A 36 1.48 3.51 -13.69
C ASN A 36 1.77 4.77 -12.84
N GLY A 37 2.61 4.62 -11.83
CA GLY A 37 2.94 5.70 -10.89
C GLY A 37 1.95 5.94 -9.75
N MET A 38 0.78 5.28 -9.73
CA MET A 38 -0.25 5.48 -8.69
C MET A 38 0.06 4.81 -7.33
N GLY A 39 1.32 4.43 -7.07
CA GLY A 39 1.72 3.86 -5.78
C GLY A 39 1.41 2.37 -5.56
N LYS A 40 0.94 1.60 -6.56
CA LYS A 40 0.60 0.17 -6.38
C LYS A 40 1.75 -0.68 -5.81
N THR A 41 2.94 -0.60 -6.41
CA THR A 41 4.13 -1.32 -5.92
C THR A 41 4.56 -0.82 -4.56
N THR A 42 4.47 0.49 -4.32
CA THR A 42 4.77 1.10 -3.02
C THR A 42 3.81 0.62 -1.93
N LEU A 43 2.52 0.47 -2.23
CA LEU A 43 1.53 -0.08 -1.30
C LEU A 43 1.90 -1.51 -0.91
N LEU A 44 2.21 -2.36 -1.89
CA LEU A 44 2.62 -3.75 -1.62
C LEU A 44 3.91 -3.82 -0.80
N LYS A 45 4.93 -3.03 -1.15
CA LYS A 45 6.17 -2.95 -0.38
C LYS A 45 5.93 -2.42 1.05
N THR A 46 5.04 -1.46 1.21
CA THR A 46 4.63 -0.92 2.53
C THR A 46 3.99 -2.02 3.37
N ILE A 47 3.05 -2.79 2.81
CA ILE A 47 2.41 -3.93 3.50
C ILE A 47 3.44 -4.99 3.89
N MET A 48 4.44 -5.24 3.05
CA MET A 48 5.50 -6.22 3.30
C MET A 48 6.60 -5.72 4.25
N GLY A 49 6.59 -4.45 4.66
CA GLY A 49 7.66 -3.85 5.46
C GLY A 49 8.98 -3.67 4.70
N LEU A 50 8.92 -3.53 3.37
CA LEU A 50 10.06 -3.42 2.45
C LEU A 50 10.28 -2.00 1.92
N MET A 51 9.80 -0.99 2.64
CA MET A 51 10.08 0.40 2.31
C MET A 51 11.42 0.80 2.93
N ASP A 52 12.20 1.57 2.17
CA ASP A 52 13.43 2.17 2.67
C ASP A 52 13.10 3.19 3.78
N LYS A 53 14.04 3.40 4.71
CA LYS A 53 13.91 4.39 5.79
C LYS A 53 13.93 5.81 5.27
#